data_AF-A0A7Y5BIK7-F1
#
_entry.id   AF-A0A7Y5BIK7-F1
#
_cell.length_a   1.000
_cell.length_b   1.000
_cell.length_c   1.000
_cell.angle_alpha   90.00
_cell.angle_beta   90.00
_cell.angle_gamma   90.00
#
_symmetry.space_group_name_H-M   'P 1'
#
loop_
_entity.id
_entity.type
_entity.pdbx_description
1 polymer ?
#
loop_
_entity_poly.entity_id
_entity_poly.type
_entity_poly.pdbx_seq_one_letter_code
_entity_poly.pdbx_strand_id
1 'polypeptide(L)'
;MEKEIQKISPSFHGHEIHHDQCFGCGHNNPLGLKADFTYNEKLNQVKFIYKFRKDYNGAPGFAHGGAISTLLDEAMGALCFHLGYIVMTDQMTFKFHKATPIEEDLLVTSWFKSKEKRKIHLECRLTKLDESLSYVDGYGSFHILPPRFFLRKIDGGKHPNLEGVLEENKRTRFEKLLKEIL
;
A
#
# COMPACT_ATOMS: atom_id res chain seq x y z
N MET A 1 -26.35 29.64 -10.19
CA MET A 1 -25.65 28.39 -10.52
C MET A 1 -24.86 27.97 -9.29
N GLU A 2 -25.46 27.15 -8.45
CA GLU A 2 -24.70 26.45 -7.40
C GLU A 2 -23.66 25.59 -8.10
N LYS A 3 -22.38 25.78 -7.76
CA LYS A 3 -21.33 24.87 -8.19
C LYS A 3 -21.69 23.51 -7.59
N GLU A 4 -21.97 22.51 -8.42
CA GLU A 4 -22.09 21.12 -7.96
C GLU A 4 -20.87 20.82 -7.08
N ILE A 5 -21.12 20.56 -5.80
CA ILE A 5 -20.07 20.12 -4.88
C ILE A 5 -19.69 18.73 -5.38
N GLN A 6 -18.53 18.61 -6.02
CA GLN A 6 -18.01 17.33 -6.46
C GLN A 6 -17.89 16.42 -5.24
N LYS A 7 -18.67 15.35 -5.20
CA LYS A 7 -18.64 14.37 -4.10
C LYS A 7 -17.25 13.73 -4.06
N ILE A 8 -16.52 13.96 -2.96
CA ILE A 8 -15.20 13.36 -2.74
C ILE A 8 -15.42 11.92 -2.27
N SER A 9 -14.86 10.95 -3.00
CA SER A 9 -14.87 9.54 -2.61
C SER A 9 -13.52 9.16 -2.02
N PRO A 10 -13.46 8.34 -0.96
CA PRO A 10 -12.22 7.71 -0.55
C PRO A 10 -11.74 6.75 -1.63
N SER A 11 -10.43 6.58 -1.72
CA SER A 11 -9.76 5.62 -2.60
C SER A 11 -9.76 4.23 -1.97
N PHE A 12 -10.02 3.18 -2.72
CA PHE A 12 -9.99 1.79 -2.25
C PHE A 12 -8.84 0.98 -2.86
N HIS A 13 -8.29 1.42 -3.99
CA HIS A 13 -7.22 0.72 -4.69
C HIS A 13 -6.03 1.64 -4.90
N GLY A 14 -4.80 1.09 -4.85
CA GLY A 14 -3.59 1.88 -4.98
C GLY A 14 -3.45 2.59 -6.34
N HIS A 15 -4.03 2.03 -7.40
CA HIS A 15 -3.93 2.58 -8.76
C HIS A 15 -4.90 3.76 -9.02
N GLU A 16 -5.95 3.91 -8.21
CA GLU A 16 -6.96 4.98 -8.39
C GLU A 16 -6.38 6.38 -8.22
N ILE A 17 -5.23 6.49 -7.59
CA ILE A 17 -4.74 7.70 -6.91
C ILE A 17 -3.22 7.86 -7.10
N HIS A 18 -2.63 6.99 -7.90
CA HIS A 18 -1.22 6.96 -8.23
C HIS A 18 -1.06 6.87 -9.76
N HIS A 19 0.10 7.26 -10.29
CA HIS A 19 0.31 7.31 -11.73
C HIS A 19 0.34 5.90 -12.38
N ASP A 20 -0.14 5.77 -13.63
CA ASP A 20 -0.30 4.47 -14.32
C ASP A 20 1.03 3.76 -14.66
N GLN A 21 2.14 4.47 -14.54
CA GLN A 21 3.49 3.96 -14.80
C GLN A 21 4.21 3.49 -13.53
N CYS A 22 3.52 3.52 -12.38
CA CYS A 22 4.10 3.07 -11.11
C CYS A 22 4.58 1.63 -11.20
N PHE A 23 5.72 1.34 -10.57
CA PHE A 23 6.26 0.00 -10.50
C PHE A 23 5.37 -0.95 -9.67
N GLY A 24 4.75 -0.46 -8.59
CA GLY A 24 3.78 -1.21 -7.80
C GLY A 24 2.42 -1.37 -8.47
N CYS A 25 1.61 -0.31 -8.48
CA CYS A 25 0.18 -0.36 -8.84
C CYS A 25 -0.12 -0.01 -10.31
N GLY A 26 0.88 0.44 -11.08
CA GLY A 26 0.65 0.98 -12.41
C GLY A 26 0.28 -0.09 -13.43
N HIS A 27 -0.98 -0.11 -13.88
CA HIS A 27 -1.47 -1.08 -14.87
C HIS A 27 -0.74 -0.97 -16.23
N ASN A 28 -0.27 0.23 -16.57
CA ASN A 28 0.40 0.51 -17.84
C ASN A 28 1.93 0.30 -17.79
N ASN A 29 2.49 -0.04 -16.62
CA ASN A 29 3.91 -0.41 -16.52
C ASN A 29 4.08 -1.89 -16.91
N PRO A 30 4.69 -2.23 -18.07
CA PRO A 30 4.82 -3.62 -18.50
C PRO A 30 5.69 -4.48 -17.57
N LEU A 31 6.61 -3.84 -16.83
CA LEU A 31 7.53 -4.49 -15.90
C LEU A 31 7.06 -4.40 -14.44
N GLY A 32 5.96 -3.71 -14.17
CA GLY A 32 5.46 -3.49 -12.82
C GLY A 32 4.80 -4.72 -12.19
N LEU A 33 4.64 -4.66 -10.87
CA LEU A 33 3.92 -5.64 -10.06
C LEU A 33 2.46 -5.75 -10.50
N LYS A 34 1.84 -4.61 -10.84
CA LYS A 34 0.40 -4.47 -11.16
C LYS A 34 -0.47 -5.01 -10.03
N ALA A 35 -0.05 -4.75 -8.80
CA ALA A 35 -0.80 -5.14 -7.61
C ALA A 35 -1.88 -4.10 -7.30
N ASP A 36 -3.00 -4.57 -6.76
CA ASP A 36 -4.21 -3.74 -6.59
C ASP A 36 -4.22 -2.96 -5.25
N PHE A 37 -3.51 -3.47 -4.25
CA PHE A 37 -3.35 -2.87 -2.91
C PHE A 37 -4.67 -2.47 -2.25
N THR A 38 -5.68 -3.32 -2.35
CA THR A 38 -7.05 -3.01 -1.91
C THR A 38 -7.12 -2.75 -0.39
N TYR A 39 -7.82 -1.68 -0.02
CA TYR A 39 -8.13 -1.35 1.37
C TYR A 39 -9.35 -2.12 1.89
N ASN A 40 -9.19 -2.81 3.01
CA ASN A 40 -10.25 -3.48 3.75
C ASN A 40 -10.76 -2.58 4.89
N GLU A 41 -11.92 -1.96 4.67
CA GLU A 41 -12.58 -1.06 5.63
C GLU A 41 -12.91 -1.71 6.97
N LYS A 42 -13.20 -3.02 7.00
CA LYS A 42 -13.57 -3.71 8.25
C LYS A 42 -12.38 -3.97 9.15
N LEU A 43 -11.21 -4.22 8.54
CA LEU A 43 -9.99 -4.55 9.27
C LEU A 43 -9.06 -3.35 9.44
N ASN A 44 -9.30 -2.25 8.72
CA ASN A 44 -8.40 -1.10 8.60
C ASN A 44 -7.00 -1.49 8.09
N GLN A 45 -6.97 -2.31 7.03
CA GLN A 45 -5.75 -2.90 6.48
C GLN A 45 -5.73 -2.78 4.96
N VAL A 46 -4.54 -2.75 4.38
CA VAL A 46 -4.39 -3.17 2.98
C VAL A 46 -4.28 -4.70 2.99
N LYS A 47 -5.20 -5.38 2.31
CA LYS A 47 -5.26 -6.84 2.29
C LYS A 47 -5.75 -7.32 0.93
N PHE A 48 -4.90 -8.03 0.21
CA PHE A 48 -5.17 -8.48 -1.17
C PHE A 48 -4.43 -9.76 -1.52
N ILE A 49 -4.91 -10.45 -2.55
CA ILE A 49 -4.26 -11.64 -3.09
C ILE A 49 -3.26 -11.20 -4.16
N TYR A 50 -2.06 -11.78 -4.13
CA TYR A 50 -1.04 -11.55 -5.13
C TYR A 50 -0.39 -12.86 -5.58
N LYS A 51 -0.09 -12.93 -6.88
CA LYS A 51 0.59 -14.06 -7.51
C LYS A 51 1.83 -13.55 -8.22
N PHE A 52 3.00 -13.93 -7.72
CA PHE A 52 4.25 -13.66 -8.40
C PHE A 52 4.30 -14.45 -9.72
N ARG A 53 4.39 -13.74 -10.84
CA ARG A 53 4.59 -14.33 -12.17
C ARG A 53 5.96 -15.03 -12.26
N LYS A 54 6.13 -15.88 -13.27
CA LYS A 54 7.42 -16.55 -13.56
C LYS A 54 8.60 -15.59 -13.70
N ASP A 55 8.38 -14.38 -14.18
CA ASP A 55 9.46 -13.38 -14.36
C ASP A 55 10.06 -12.86 -13.04
N TYR A 56 9.41 -13.15 -11.90
CA TYR A 56 9.90 -12.77 -10.57
C TYR A 56 10.78 -13.84 -9.92
N ASN A 57 11.18 -14.88 -10.65
CA ASN A 57 12.07 -15.93 -10.13
C ASN A 57 13.35 -15.33 -9.53
N GLY A 58 13.66 -15.73 -8.30
CA GLY A 58 14.98 -15.60 -7.70
C GLY A 58 15.68 -16.94 -7.72
N ALA A 59 15.46 -17.75 -6.67
CA ALA A 59 15.80 -19.17 -6.72
C ALA A 59 14.80 -19.92 -7.61
N PRO A 60 15.17 -21.05 -8.24
CA PRO A 60 14.27 -21.79 -9.11
C PRO A 60 12.95 -22.16 -8.41
N GLY A 61 11.82 -21.64 -8.93
CA GLY A 61 10.49 -21.88 -8.39
C GLY A 61 10.06 -20.95 -7.24
N PHE A 62 10.88 -19.97 -6.88
CA PHE A 62 10.62 -19.07 -5.76
C PHE A 62 10.83 -17.60 -6.13
N ALA A 63 10.01 -16.72 -5.57
CA ALA A 63 10.06 -15.29 -5.83
C ALA A 63 11.37 -14.68 -5.29
N HIS A 64 11.98 -13.77 -6.05
CA HIS A 64 13.17 -13.05 -5.62
C HIS A 64 12.87 -12.19 -4.38
N GLY A 65 13.75 -12.23 -3.38
CA GLY A 65 13.57 -11.47 -2.13
C GLY A 65 13.32 -9.98 -2.36
N GLY A 66 14.01 -9.38 -3.34
CA GLY A 66 13.78 -8.00 -3.75
C GLY A 66 12.38 -7.73 -4.30
N ALA A 67 11.79 -8.65 -5.08
CA ALA A 67 10.43 -8.48 -5.60
C ALA A 67 9.39 -8.56 -4.46
N ILE A 68 9.63 -9.44 -3.49
CA ILE A 68 8.79 -9.55 -2.29
C ILE A 68 8.90 -8.27 -1.45
N SER A 69 10.13 -7.78 -1.23
CA SER A 69 10.36 -6.53 -0.50
C SER A 69 9.68 -5.33 -1.16
N THR A 70 9.75 -5.22 -2.50
CA THR A 70 9.02 -4.18 -3.23
C THR A 70 7.51 -4.30 -3.01
N LEU A 71 6.94 -5.50 -3.14
CA LEU A 71 5.49 -5.70 -2.95
C LEU A 71 5.04 -5.27 -1.54
N LEU A 72 5.81 -5.62 -0.52
CA LEU A 72 5.51 -5.29 0.88
C LEU A 72 5.71 -3.81 1.21
N ASP A 73 6.74 -3.18 0.65
CA ASP A 73 6.94 -1.72 0.73
C ASP A 73 5.77 -0.97 0.10
N GLU A 74 5.39 -1.33 -1.13
CA GLU A 74 4.25 -0.73 -1.84
C GLU A 74 2.93 -0.95 -1.09
N ALA A 75 2.71 -2.11 -0.47
CA ALA A 75 1.51 -2.36 0.34
C ALA A 75 1.44 -1.44 1.58
N MET A 76 2.56 -1.27 2.30
CA MET A 76 2.63 -0.35 3.43
C MET A 76 2.50 1.13 2.99
N GLY A 77 3.09 1.49 1.85
CA GLY A 77 2.96 2.81 1.24
C GLY A 77 1.52 3.12 0.82
N ALA A 78 0.85 2.18 0.16
CA ALA A 78 -0.56 2.28 -0.20
C ALA A 78 -1.46 2.44 1.03
N LEU A 79 -1.17 1.73 2.13
CA LEU A 79 -1.89 1.91 3.38
C LEU A 79 -1.72 3.34 3.93
N CYS A 80 -0.52 3.93 3.88
CA CYS A 80 -0.33 5.33 4.28
C CYS A 80 -1.22 6.27 3.47
N PHE A 81 -1.34 6.05 2.16
CA PHE A 81 -2.25 6.83 1.33
C PHE A 81 -3.71 6.64 1.75
N HIS A 82 -4.14 5.39 1.94
CA HIS A 82 -5.51 5.09 2.35
C HIS A 82 -5.87 5.66 3.72
N LEU A 83 -4.86 5.96 4.56
CA LEU A 83 -4.99 6.69 5.82
C LEU A 83 -4.88 8.21 5.67
N GLY A 84 -4.77 8.72 4.45
CA GLY A 84 -4.76 10.15 4.14
C GLY A 84 -3.39 10.80 4.20
N TYR A 85 -2.32 10.03 4.06
CA TYR A 85 -0.94 10.53 4.12
C TYR A 85 -0.15 10.27 2.85
N ILE A 86 0.50 11.31 2.36
CA ILE A 86 1.58 11.19 1.40
C ILE A 86 2.88 10.95 2.15
N VAL A 87 3.62 9.93 1.75
CA VAL A 87 4.83 9.49 2.44
C VAL A 87 5.97 9.14 1.48
N MET A 88 7.16 9.01 2.04
CA MET A 88 8.28 8.29 1.44
C MET A 88 8.79 7.25 2.44
N THR A 89 9.23 6.10 1.94
CA THR A 89 9.86 5.06 2.76
C THR A 89 11.10 5.62 3.44
N ASP A 90 11.19 5.45 4.76
CA ASP A 90 12.32 5.87 5.60
C ASP A 90 13.16 4.67 6.00
N GLN A 91 12.51 3.60 6.48
CA GLN A 91 13.17 2.33 6.77
C GLN A 91 12.20 1.16 6.53
N MET A 92 12.73 0.03 6.08
CA MET A 92 12.01 -1.24 6.04
C MET A 92 12.92 -2.38 6.51
N THR A 93 12.34 -3.33 7.25
CA THR A 93 13.01 -4.53 7.73
C THR A 93 12.12 -5.73 7.47
N PHE A 94 12.65 -6.77 6.83
CA PHE A 94 11.93 -8.00 6.51
C PHE A 94 12.62 -9.22 7.11
N LYS A 95 11.82 -10.16 7.60
CA LYS A 95 12.25 -11.49 8.03
C LYS A 95 11.68 -12.52 7.07
N PHE A 96 12.54 -13.16 6.28
CA PHE A 96 12.17 -14.21 5.35
C PHE A 96 12.25 -15.57 6.04
N HIS A 97 11.10 -16.11 6.42
CA HIS A 97 10.98 -17.35 7.20
C HIS A 97 11.04 -18.60 6.31
N LYS A 98 10.44 -18.53 5.13
CA LYS A 98 10.43 -19.61 4.13
C LYS A 98 10.52 -19.05 2.72
N ALA A 99 11.04 -19.86 1.80
CA ALA A 99 11.04 -19.53 0.37
C ALA A 99 9.59 -19.34 -0.12
N THR A 100 9.35 -18.24 -0.81
CA THR A 100 8.00 -17.85 -1.28
C THR A 100 7.78 -18.41 -2.68
N PRO A 101 6.78 -19.27 -2.91
CA PRO A 101 6.54 -19.85 -4.24
C PRO A 101 6.09 -18.77 -5.23
N ILE A 102 6.48 -18.92 -6.49
CA ILE A 102 5.86 -18.21 -7.61
C ILE A 102 4.64 -18.99 -8.11
N GLU A 103 3.79 -18.32 -8.90
CA GLU A 103 2.62 -18.89 -9.57
C GLU A 103 1.52 -19.45 -8.62
N GLU A 104 1.70 -19.26 -7.31
CA GLU A 104 0.71 -19.52 -6.26
C GLU A 104 0.01 -18.23 -5.82
N ASP A 105 -1.26 -18.35 -5.42
CA ASP A 105 -2.01 -17.25 -4.81
C ASP A 105 -1.58 -17.08 -3.35
N LEU A 106 -1.07 -15.90 -3.02
CA LEU A 106 -0.57 -15.54 -1.70
C LEU A 106 -1.35 -14.36 -1.14
N LEU A 107 -1.44 -14.27 0.18
CA LEU A 107 -2.13 -13.19 0.85
C LEU A 107 -1.13 -12.16 1.36
N VAL A 108 -1.28 -10.94 0.88
CA VAL A 108 -0.52 -9.77 1.36
C VAL A 108 -1.41 -9.04 2.35
N THR A 109 -0.87 -8.72 3.52
CA THR A 109 -1.55 -7.88 4.51
C THR A 109 -0.59 -6.85 5.06
N SER A 110 -1.01 -5.59 5.17
CA SER A 110 -0.31 -4.56 5.95
C SER A 110 -1.27 -3.79 6.83
N TRP A 111 -0.80 -3.41 8.02
CA TRP A 111 -1.60 -2.73 9.03
C TRP A 111 -0.79 -1.66 9.76
N PHE A 112 -1.51 -0.65 10.24
CA PHE A 112 -0.95 0.44 11.02
C PHE A 112 -0.51 -0.04 12.40
N LYS A 113 0.62 0.49 12.91
CA LYS A 113 1.09 0.22 14.27
C LYS A 113 1.06 1.48 15.12
N SER A 114 1.71 2.54 14.65
CA SER A 114 1.78 3.79 15.40
C SER A 114 2.10 4.97 14.48
N LYS A 115 1.92 6.18 15.01
CA LYS A 115 2.33 7.42 14.36
C LYS A 115 3.09 8.28 15.36
N GLU A 116 4.31 8.66 15.01
CA GLU A 116 5.18 9.50 15.84
C GLU A 116 5.60 10.73 15.06
N LYS A 117 5.11 11.91 15.45
CA LYS A 117 5.38 13.18 14.76
C LYS A 117 5.09 13.07 13.25
N ARG A 118 6.15 13.02 12.43
CA ARG A 118 6.14 12.93 10.96
C ARG A 118 6.52 11.53 10.45
N LYS A 119 6.44 10.49 11.28
CA LYS A 119 6.65 9.11 10.86
C LYS A 119 5.41 8.27 11.13
N ILE A 120 5.07 7.41 10.19
CA ILE A 120 4.06 6.36 10.32
C ILE A 120 4.80 5.03 10.36
N HIS A 121 4.45 4.20 11.32
CA HIS A 121 5.02 2.86 11.50
C HIS A 121 3.96 1.83 11.17
N LEU A 122 4.32 0.87 10.33
CA LEU A 122 3.44 -0.19 9.84
C LEU A 122 4.12 -1.55 9.97
N GLU A 123 3.30 -2.58 10.00
CA GLU A 123 3.73 -3.96 9.83
C GLU A 123 3.06 -4.54 8.58
N CYS A 124 3.69 -5.57 8.03
CA CYS A 124 3.15 -6.31 6.91
C CYS A 124 3.51 -7.79 7.00
N ARG A 125 2.79 -8.60 6.24
CA ARG A 125 3.01 -10.03 6.14
C ARG A 125 2.62 -10.57 4.77
N LEU A 126 3.36 -11.58 4.32
CA LEU A 126 3.01 -12.43 3.18
C LEU A 126 2.77 -13.86 3.67
N THR A 127 1.55 -14.37 3.47
CA THR A 127 1.16 -15.72 3.91
C THR A 127 0.58 -16.56 2.78
N LYS A 128 0.34 -17.84 3.07
CA LYS A 128 -0.70 -18.61 2.37
C LYS A 128 -2.07 -17.95 2.54
N LEU A 129 -3.01 -18.27 1.64
CA LEU A 129 -4.38 -17.73 1.69
C LEU A 129 -5.13 -18.05 2.98
N ASP A 130 -4.89 -19.21 3.57
CA ASP A 130 -5.49 -19.65 4.83
C ASP A 130 -4.76 -19.12 6.08
N GLU A 131 -3.73 -18.28 5.88
CA GLU A 131 -2.89 -17.70 6.93
C GLU A 131 -2.14 -18.73 7.80
N SER A 132 -2.15 -20.02 7.41
CA SER A 132 -1.51 -21.11 8.17
C SER A 132 0.03 -21.02 8.20
N LEU A 133 0.60 -20.27 7.27
CA LEU A 133 2.04 -20.10 7.11
C LEU A 133 2.39 -18.67 6.71
N SER A 134 3.25 -18.03 7.49
CA SER A 134 3.96 -16.82 7.07
C SER A 134 5.24 -17.17 6.32
N TYR A 135 5.39 -16.60 5.11
CA TYR A 135 6.63 -16.62 4.36
C TYR A 135 7.55 -15.48 4.76
N VAL A 136 6.97 -14.28 4.92
CA VAL A 136 7.71 -13.05 5.23
C VAL A 136 6.91 -12.20 6.18
N ASP A 137 7.56 -11.75 7.25
CA ASP A 137 7.06 -10.67 8.12
C ASP A 137 7.89 -9.41 7.90
N GLY A 138 7.24 -8.25 7.96
CA GLY A 138 7.89 -6.97 7.73
C GLY A 138 7.43 -5.88 8.67
N TYR A 139 8.30 -4.90 8.81
CA TYR A 139 8.07 -3.65 9.50
C TYR A 139 8.62 -2.51 8.66
N GLY A 140 7.94 -1.37 8.63
CA GLY A 140 8.41 -0.18 7.94
C GLY A 140 8.07 1.11 8.67
N SER A 141 8.94 2.12 8.49
CA SER A 141 8.67 3.52 8.83
C SER A 141 8.62 4.36 7.57
N PHE A 142 7.68 5.30 7.55
CA PHE A 142 7.39 6.15 6.41
C PHE A 142 7.35 7.61 6.86
N HIS A 143 8.14 8.46 6.20
CA HIS A 143 8.19 9.88 6.50
C HIS A 143 7.04 10.62 5.81
N ILE A 144 6.24 11.35 6.59
CA ILE A 144 5.10 12.14 6.09
C ILE A 144 5.62 13.37 5.37
N LEU A 145 5.24 13.49 4.11
CA LEU A 145 5.61 14.62 3.26
C LEU A 145 4.55 15.74 3.33
N PRO A 146 4.97 17.01 3.23
CA PRO A 146 4.03 18.11 3.02
C PRO A 146 3.35 17.96 1.64
N PRO A 147 2.01 17.99 1.56
CA PRO A 147 1.27 17.73 0.31
C PRO A 147 1.70 18.63 -0.87
N ARG A 148 2.01 19.90 -0.60
CA ARG A 148 2.38 20.91 -1.60
C ARG A 148 3.52 20.51 -2.57
N PHE A 149 4.41 19.60 -2.17
CA PHE A 149 5.55 19.21 -3.00
C PHE A 149 5.25 18.06 -3.97
N PHE A 150 4.22 17.25 -3.70
CA PHE A 150 4.06 15.94 -4.34
C PHE A 150 2.69 15.67 -4.93
N LEU A 151 1.64 16.41 -4.57
CA LEU A 151 0.27 16.11 -5.02
C LEU A 151 0.17 15.93 -6.55
N ARG A 152 0.67 16.88 -7.36
CA ARG A 152 0.64 16.76 -8.83
C ARG A 152 1.55 15.67 -9.42
N LYS A 153 2.58 15.25 -8.68
CA LYS A 153 3.56 14.26 -9.17
C LYS A 153 3.10 12.82 -8.91
N ILE A 154 2.40 12.62 -7.79
CA ILE A 154 2.02 11.29 -7.29
C ILE A 154 0.93 10.65 -8.15
N ASP A 155 -0.11 11.41 -8.49
CA ASP A 155 -1.21 10.90 -9.30
C ASP A 155 -1.04 11.20 -10.79
N GLY A 156 0.04 11.87 -11.18
CA GLY A 156 0.26 12.34 -12.55
C GLY A 156 -0.75 13.38 -13.02
N GLY A 157 -1.42 14.08 -12.10
CA GLY A 157 -2.46 15.07 -12.40
C GLY A 157 -3.83 14.46 -12.73
N LYS A 158 -4.05 13.17 -12.45
CA LYS A 158 -5.33 12.48 -12.70
C LYS A 158 -6.50 13.07 -11.90
N HIS A 159 -6.26 13.54 -10.68
CA HIS A 159 -7.31 13.97 -9.76
C HIS A 159 -7.20 15.48 -9.49
N PRO A 160 -8.20 16.27 -9.90
CA PRO A 160 -8.19 17.72 -9.65
C PRO A 160 -8.28 18.07 -8.16
N ASN A 161 -8.77 17.16 -7.31
CA ASN A 161 -8.91 17.35 -5.87
C ASN A 161 -8.34 16.18 -5.04
N LEU A 162 -7.08 15.80 -5.31
CA LEU A 162 -6.38 14.77 -4.54
C LEU A 162 -6.30 15.10 -3.04
N GLU A 163 -6.14 16.37 -2.69
CA GLU A 163 -6.11 16.83 -1.29
C GLU A 163 -7.41 16.53 -0.56
N GLY A 164 -8.56 16.74 -1.21
CA GLY A 164 -9.86 16.35 -0.67
C GLY A 164 -9.98 14.85 -0.41
N VAL A 165 -9.50 14.01 -1.32
CA VAL A 165 -9.50 12.54 -1.15
C VAL A 165 -8.66 12.13 0.05
N LEU A 166 -7.47 12.71 0.22
CA LEU A 166 -6.60 12.44 1.36
C LEU A 166 -7.25 12.87 2.69
N GLU A 167 -7.92 14.02 2.71
CA GLU A 167 -8.59 14.48 3.92
C GLU A 167 -9.81 13.61 4.26
N GLU A 168 -10.56 13.16 3.25
CA GLU A 168 -11.66 12.22 3.45
C GLU A 168 -11.17 10.86 3.95
N ASN A 169 -10.07 10.34 3.40
CA ASN A 169 -9.41 9.14 3.90
C ASN A 169 -8.98 9.31 5.37
N LYS A 170 -8.38 10.45 5.74
CA LYS A 170 -7.98 10.71 7.12
C LYS A 170 -9.17 10.73 8.08
N ARG A 171 -10.22 11.46 7.73
CA ARG A 171 -11.46 11.60 8.51
C ARG A 171 -12.19 10.27 8.69
N THR A 172 -12.32 9.50 7.60
CA THR A 172 -13.15 8.30 7.59
C THR A 172 -12.43 7.04 8.07
N ARG A 173 -11.10 6.99 7.97
CA ARG A 173 -10.29 5.81 8.31
C ARG A 173 -9.32 6.09 9.44
N PHE A 174 -8.38 7.02 9.25
CA PHE A 174 -7.30 7.23 10.23
C PHE A 174 -7.80 7.71 11.60
N GLU A 175 -8.72 8.67 11.64
CA GLU A 175 -9.27 9.17 12.90
C GLU A 175 -10.12 8.14 13.65
N LYS A 176 -10.75 7.20 12.92
CA LYS A 176 -11.46 6.07 13.53
C LYS A 176 -10.47 5.06 14.10
N LEU A 177 -9.46 4.71 13.31
CA LEU A 177 -8.39 3.79 13.69
C LEU A 177 -7.67 4.23 14.98
N LEU A 178 -7.40 5.52 15.15
CA LEU A 178 -6.80 6.03 16.39
C LEU A 178 -7.68 5.85 17.63
N LYS A 179 -9.01 5.86 17.47
CA LYS A 179 -9.96 5.64 18.59
C LYS A 179 -10.08 4.17 18.99
N GLU A 180 -9.62 3.24 18.14
CA GLU A 180 -9.64 1.81 18.43
C GLU A 180 -8.36 1.34 19.14
N ILE A 181 -7.29 2.14 19.07
CA ILE A 181 -5.95 1.82 19.62
C ILE A 181 -5.71 2.54 20.97
N LEU A 182 -6.50 3.59 21.29
CA LEU A 182 -6.49 4.33 22.56
C LEU A 182 -7.66 3.92 23.44
#